data_AF-A0A7K1D010-F1
#
_entry.id   AF-A0A7K1D010-F1
#
_cell.length_a   1.000
_cell.length_b   1.000
_cell.length_c   1.000
_cell.angle_alpha   90.00
_cell.angle_beta   90.00
_cell.angle_gamma   90.00
#
_symmetry.space_group_name_H-M   'P 1'
#
loop_
_entity.id
_entity.type
_entity.pdbx_description
1 polymer ?
#
loop_
_entity_poly.entity_id
_entity_poly.type
_entity_poly.pdbx_seq_one_letter_code
_entity_poly.pdbx_strand_id
1 'polypeptide(L)'
;MTRLEHRHRVPTDSATTWLSPRNDVVIERAIETTPLTATFEAHVGPFHNWHREVALTSDSEGHAIVNEVVDYQLAVPFWGVLFRPALRHHLRRAPRPEGHQPWWAPPEALDARAATVLSILCVFAVVSGYLGTLITQTLTYAADQFGAGTGEQGTLLAIVRVGVLLSLGIMALADKHGRRRVLVTCLIASCAVTALGAASTGMIWLGTSQTFARALSTVVVILIAVVAAEEMPAGTRAFAVSVV
;
A
#
# COMPACT_ATOMS: atom_id res chain seq x y z
N MET A 1 -16.41 7.70 -5.53
CA MET A 1 -16.54 8.91 -4.68
C MET A 1 -17.36 8.52 -3.47
N THR A 2 -16.93 8.89 -2.27
CA THR A 2 -17.60 8.58 -1.01
C THR A 2 -18.01 9.89 -0.36
N ARG A 3 -19.29 9.99 0.01
CA ARG A 3 -19.85 11.13 0.76
C ARG A 3 -20.14 10.69 2.18
N LEU A 4 -19.63 11.44 3.16
CA LEU A 4 -19.92 11.25 4.58
C LEU A 4 -20.63 12.47 5.11
N GLU A 5 -21.78 12.25 5.73
CA GLU A 5 -22.54 13.31 6.40
C GLU A 5 -22.55 13.03 7.89
N HIS A 6 -22.17 14.04 8.65
CA HIS A 6 -21.99 14.00 10.09
C HIS A 6 -22.73 15.18 10.72
N ARG A 7 -23.58 14.87 11.69
CA ARG A 7 -24.29 15.87 12.47
C ARG A 7 -23.93 15.68 13.94
N HIS A 8 -23.30 16.69 14.52
CA HIS A 8 -22.85 16.68 15.91
C HIS A 8 -23.51 17.80 16.69
N ARG A 9 -24.01 17.49 17.89
CA ARG A 9 -24.41 18.50 18.89
C ARG A 9 -23.23 18.67 19.85
N VAL A 10 -22.64 19.87 19.90
CA VAL A 10 -21.44 20.15 20.70
C VAL A 10 -21.65 21.42 21.54
N PRO A 11 -20.90 21.61 22.65
CA PRO A 11 -20.88 22.90 23.35
C PRO A 11 -20.43 24.02 22.41
N THR A 12 -21.03 25.21 22.53
CA THR A 12 -20.73 26.36 21.65
C THR A 12 -19.24 26.70 21.65
N ASP A 13 -18.58 26.62 22.80
CA ASP A 13 -17.15 26.90 22.97
C ASP A 13 -16.24 25.95 22.17
N SER A 14 -16.70 24.73 21.90
CA SER A 14 -15.98 23.70 21.14
C SER A 14 -16.36 23.64 19.66
N ALA A 15 -17.38 24.39 19.24
CA ALA A 15 -17.90 24.35 17.88
C ALA A 15 -16.91 24.93 16.85
N THR A 16 -16.14 25.94 17.26
CA THR A 16 -15.13 26.61 16.43
C THR A 16 -13.99 25.68 16.00
N THR A 17 -13.68 24.64 16.79
CA THR A 17 -12.68 23.61 16.44
C THR A 17 -13.03 22.89 15.14
N TRP A 18 -14.32 22.74 14.82
CA TRP A 18 -14.74 22.09 13.57
C TRP A 18 -14.49 22.94 12.33
N LEU A 19 -14.40 24.26 12.49
CA LEU A 19 -14.02 25.23 11.46
C LEU A 19 -12.49 25.36 11.31
N SER A 20 -11.69 24.57 12.04
CA SER A 20 -10.25 24.51 11.82
C SER A 20 -9.88 23.48 10.75
N PRO A 21 -8.83 23.74 9.94
CA PRO A 21 -8.35 22.76 8.96
C PRO A 21 -7.76 21.54 9.67
N ARG A 22 -7.96 20.36 9.09
CA ARG A 22 -7.29 19.13 9.52
C ARG A 22 -5.80 19.17 9.15
N ASN A 23 -4.97 18.63 10.04
CA ASN A 23 -3.53 18.48 9.85
C ASN A 23 -3.08 17.07 10.27
N ASP A 24 -3.81 16.06 9.82
CA ASP A 24 -3.59 14.65 10.17
C ASP A 24 -3.43 13.80 8.90
N VAL A 25 -4.24 12.75 8.72
CA VAL A 25 -4.26 11.90 7.51
C VAL A 25 -4.45 12.75 6.25
N VAL A 26 -5.13 13.88 6.39
CA VAL A 26 -5.22 14.94 5.38
C VAL A 26 -4.72 16.25 5.98
N ILE A 27 -3.88 16.95 5.21
CA ILE A 27 -3.50 18.33 5.47
C ILE A 27 -4.42 19.18 4.61
N GLU A 28 -5.37 19.86 5.26
CA GLU A 28 -6.37 20.69 4.61
C GLU A 28 -5.89 22.12 4.42
N ARG A 29 -6.36 22.74 3.33
CA ARG A 29 -6.27 24.18 3.09
C ARG A 29 -7.68 24.75 3.08
N ALA A 30 -7.91 25.79 3.86
CA ALA A 30 -9.16 26.53 3.84
C ALA A 30 -9.30 27.29 2.51
N ILE A 31 -10.45 27.16 1.87
CA ILE A 31 -10.83 27.91 0.66
C ILE A 31 -11.63 29.13 1.07
N GLU A 32 -12.65 28.91 1.89
CA GLU A 32 -13.55 29.92 2.41
C GLU A 32 -13.80 29.65 3.89
N THR A 33 -13.78 30.69 4.69
CA THR A 33 -14.03 30.59 6.14
C THR A 33 -14.79 31.81 6.59
N THR A 34 -15.99 31.56 7.12
CA THR A 34 -16.84 32.53 7.80
C THR A 34 -16.98 32.12 9.27
N PRO A 35 -17.56 32.96 10.13
CA PRO A 35 -17.80 32.60 11.53
C PRO A 35 -18.73 31.39 11.72
N LEU A 36 -19.52 31.03 10.71
CA LEU A 36 -20.53 29.97 10.78
C LEU A 36 -20.28 28.84 9.77
N THR A 37 -19.50 29.06 8.71
CA THR A 37 -19.25 28.07 7.67
C THR A 37 -17.78 28.03 7.29
N ALA A 38 -17.28 26.85 6.94
CA ALA A 38 -15.93 26.73 6.38
C ALA A 38 -15.87 25.60 5.34
N THR A 39 -15.09 25.85 4.29
CA THR A 39 -14.88 24.92 3.19
C THR A 39 -13.39 24.65 3.02
N PHE A 40 -13.03 23.37 2.91
CA PHE A 40 -11.65 22.90 2.86
C PHE A 40 -11.40 21.97 1.69
N GLU A 41 -10.21 22.09 1.12
CA GLU A 41 -9.64 21.20 0.11
C GLU A 41 -8.39 20.50 0.67
N ALA A 42 -8.02 19.36 0.11
CA ALA A 42 -6.74 18.74 0.48
C ALA A 42 -5.57 19.49 -0.16
N HIS A 43 -4.64 19.95 0.68
CA HIS A 43 -3.31 20.36 0.24
C HIS A 43 -2.41 19.13 0.03
N VAL A 44 -2.41 18.22 1.00
CA VAL A 44 -1.72 16.91 0.93
C VAL A 44 -2.60 15.86 1.58
N GLY A 45 -2.70 14.68 0.96
CA GLY A 45 -3.37 13.53 1.54
C GLY A 45 -3.53 12.40 0.52
N PRO A 46 -3.83 11.17 0.99
CA PRO A 46 -3.93 9.99 0.14
C PRO A 46 -5.27 9.96 -0.61
N PHE A 47 -5.66 11.07 -1.22
CA PHE A 47 -6.96 11.29 -1.85
C PHE A 47 -6.79 11.91 -3.24
N HIS A 48 -7.48 11.37 -4.24
CA HIS A 48 -7.57 11.99 -5.56
C HIS A 48 -8.43 13.26 -5.53
N ASN A 49 -9.50 13.23 -4.74
CA ASN A 49 -10.41 14.34 -4.50
C ASN A 49 -10.73 14.39 -3.01
N TRP A 50 -10.75 15.59 -2.45
CA TRP A 50 -11.13 15.85 -1.07
C TRP A 50 -11.82 17.21 -0.99
N HIS A 51 -13.02 17.21 -0.43
CA HIS A 51 -13.80 18.41 -0.17
C HIS A 51 -14.52 18.24 1.17
N ARG A 52 -14.36 19.20 2.07
CA ARG A 52 -15.03 19.20 3.36
C ARG A 52 -15.74 20.52 3.57
N GLU A 53 -17.04 20.44 3.84
CA GLU A 53 -17.89 21.57 4.18
C GLU A 53 -18.39 21.42 5.61
N VAL A 54 -18.31 22.51 6.37
CA VAL A 54 -18.78 22.58 7.74
C VAL A 54 -19.70 23.77 7.88
N ALA A 55 -20.89 23.55 8.44
CA ALA A 55 -21.84 24.60 8.79
C ALA A 55 -22.25 24.47 10.25
N LEU A 56 -22.11 25.57 10.99
CA LEU A 56 -22.54 25.73 12.36
C LEU A 56 -23.92 26.37 12.39
N THR A 57 -24.80 25.78 13.19
CA THR A 57 -26.11 26.34 13.52
C THR A 57 -26.22 26.44 15.02
N SER A 58 -26.64 27.59 15.54
CA SER A 58 -26.87 27.76 16.98
C SER A 58 -28.09 26.93 17.39
N ASP A 59 -27.95 26.22 18.50
CA ASP A 59 -29.05 25.53 19.16
C ASP A 59 -29.49 26.36 20.37
N SER A 60 -30.79 26.33 20.68
CA SER A 60 -31.28 26.84 21.97
C SER A 60 -30.73 25.93 23.07
N GLU A 61 -30.16 26.50 24.14
CA GLU A 61 -29.48 25.82 25.28
C GLU A 61 -27.93 25.75 25.21
N GLY A 62 -27.24 26.75 24.64
CA GLY A 62 -25.76 26.86 24.78
C GLY A 62 -24.96 25.79 24.01
N HIS A 63 -25.65 25.04 23.15
CA HIS A 63 -25.06 24.09 22.22
C HIS A 63 -25.07 24.65 20.79
N ALA A 64 -24.19 24.10 19.95
CA ALA A 64 -24.19 24.33 18.52
C ALA A 64 -24.34 22.98 17.80
N ILE A 65 -25.06 22.99 16.69
CA ILE A 65 -25.19 21.87 15.78
C ILE A 65 -24.19 22.08 14.65
N VAL A 66 -23.24 21.15 14.55
CA VAL A 66 -22.24 21.07 13.48
C VAL A 66 -22.79 20.11 12.43
N ASN A 67 -23.01 20.61 11.21
CA ASN A 67 -23.24 19.78 10.03
C ASN A 67 -21.95 19.74 9.23
N GLU A 68 -21.31 18.58 9.16
CA GLU A 68 -20.10 18.33 8.39
C GLU A 68 -20.43 17.37 7.24
N VAL A 69 -20.05 17.77 6.02
CA VAL A 69 -20.13 16.95 4.82
C VAL A 69 -18.72 16.77 4.28
N VAL A 70 -18.29 15.53 4.11
CA VAL A 70 -16.96 15.18 3.58
C VAL A 70 -17.13 14.33 2.33
N ASP A 71 -16.71 14.88 1.20
CA ASP A 71 -16.64 14.20 -0.07
C ASP A 71 -15.19 13.83 -0.40
N TYR A 72 -14.92 12.54 -0.58
CA TYR A 72 -13.56 12.10 -0.86
C TYR A 72 -13.46 10.92 -1.81
N GLN A 73 -12.30 10.79 -2.44
CA GLN A 73 -11.92 9.63 -3.24
C GLN A 73 -10.52 9.17 -2.83
N LEU A 74 -10.45 8.08 -2.07
CA LEU A 74 -9.20 7.50 -1.59
C LEU A 74 -8.31 7.01 -2.75
N ALA A 75 -7.03 7.39 -2.75
CA ALA A 75 -6.02 7.00 -3.73
C ALA A 75 -5.31 5.67 -3.39
N VAL A 76 -5.98 4.84 -2.60
CA VAL A 76 -5.53 3.50 -2.18
C VAL A 76 -6.46 2.49 -2.86
N PRO A 77 -6.16 2.00 -4.07
CA PRO A 77 -7.11 1.27 -4.91
C PRO A 77 -7.55 -0.07 -4.28
N PHE A 78 -6.68 -1.08 -4.29
CA PHE A 78 -7.01 -2.44 -3.85
C PHE A 78 -7.23 -2.53 -2.34
N TRP A 79 -6.42 -1.79 -1.59
CA TRP A 79 -6.39 -1.85 -0.13
C TRP A 79 -7.33 -0.86 0.54
N GLY A 80 -7.98 0.03 -0.23
CA GLY A 80 -8.84 1.07 0.33
C GLY A 80 -10.00 0.53 1.16
N VAL A 81 -10.46 -0.69 0.88
CA VAL A 81 -11.51 -1.36 1.68
C VAL A 81 -11.06 -1.59 3.13
N LEU A 82 -9.79 -1.89 3.37
CA LEU A 82 -9.24 -2.10 4.72
C LEU A 82 -9.17 -0.79 5.52
N PHE A 83 -8.82 0.32 4.85
CA PHE A 83 -8.63 1.62 5.51
C PHE A 83 -9.91 2.43 5.67
N ARG A 84 -10.93 2.22 4.81
CA ARG A 84 -12.22 2.92 4.87
C ARG A 84 -12.89 2.95 6.25
N PRO A 85 -13.03 1.83 7.00
CA PRO A 85 -13.69 1.88 8.31
C PRO A 85 -12.90 2.70 9.34
N ALA A 86 -11.58 2.53 9.37
CA ALA A 86 -10.70 3.29 10.27
C ALA A 86 -10.74 4.79 9.93
N LEU A 87 -10.68 5.14 8.65
CA LEU A 87 -10.79 6.51 8.18
C LEU A 87 -12.17 7.11 8.52
N ARG A 88 -13.27 6.40 8.26
CA ARG A 88 -14.62 6.89 8.58
C ARG A 88 -14.78 7.13 10.09
N HIS A 89 -14.22 6.27 10.93
CA HIS A 89 -14.24 6.46 12.38
C HIS A 89 -13.38 7.66 12.82
N HIS A 90 -12.24 7.87 12.17
CA HIS A 90 -11.36 9.01 12.44
C HIS A 90 -12.02 10.34 12.05
N LEU A 91 -12.67 10.41 10.87
CA LEU A 91 -13.33 11.61 10.37
C LEU A 91 -14.55 12.05 11.20
N ARG A 92 -15.18 11.13 11.93
CA ARG A 92 -16.27 11.45 12.89
C ARG A 92 -15.84 12.30 14.08
N ARG A 93 -14.53 12.49 14.28
CA ARG A 93 -13.99 13.27 15.40
C ARG A 93 -13.64 14.67 14.90
N ALA A 94 -13.78 15.64 15.81
CA ALA A 94 -13.36 17.00 15.58
C ALA A 94 -11.88 17.04 15.14
N PRO A 95 -11.50 17.95 14.21
CA PRO A 95 -10.10 18.19 13.86
C PRO A 95 -9.27 18.45 15.12
N ARG A 96 -8.07 17.87 15.18
CA ARG A 96 -7.13 18.12 16.29
C ARG A 96 -6.08 19.14 15.84
N PRO A 97 -5.94 20.27 16.57
CA PRO A 97 -4.97 21.31 16.21
C PRO A 97 -3.52 20.81 16.18
N GLU A 98 -3.17 19.85 17.06
CA GLU A 98 -1.80 19.34 17.22
C GLU A 98 -1.45 18.15 16.31
N GLY A 99 -2.19 17.93 15.21
CA GLY A 99 -1.71 17.18 14.03
C GLY A 99 -1.00 15.84 14.25
N HIS A 100 -1.49 14.99 15.16
CA HIS A 100 -0.95 13.64 15.32
C HIS A 100 -1.61 12.67 14.34
N GLN A 101 -0.80 12.03 13.50
CA GLN A 101 -1.24 10.91 12.67
C GLN A 101 -1.79 9.78 13.56
N PRO A 102 -2.89 9.12 13.16
CA PRO A 102 -3.36 7.95 13.87
C PRO A 102 -2.37 6.78 13.71
N TRP A 103 -2.33 5.88 14.69
CA TRP A 103 -1.38 4.76 14.75
C TRP A 103 -1.38 3.82 13.53
N TRP A 104 -2.49 3.80 12.77
CA TRP A 104 -2.64 2.97 11.56
C TRP A 104 -2.22 3.69 10.28
N ALA A 105 -2.01 5.01 10.32
CA ALA A 105 -1.62 5.81 9.18
C ALA A 105 -0.10 6.05 9.17
N PRO A 106 0.47 6.41 8.02
CA PRO A 106 1.89 6.75 7.93
C PRO A 106 2.23 7.99 8.79
N PRO A 107 3.48 8.13 9.26
CA PRO A 107 3.90 9.25 10.12
C PRO A 107 3.78 10.64 9.47
N GLU A 108 3.82 10.70 8.14
CA GLU A 108 3.54 11.91 7.36
C GLU A 108 2.42 11.64 6.35
N ALA A 109 1.61 12.65 6.05
CA ALA A 109 0.54 12.50 5.07
C ALA A 109 1.14 12.18 3.68
N LEU A 110 0.80 11.01 3.14
CA LEU A 110 1.16 10.63 1.78
C LEU A 110 0.31 11.42 0.78
N ASP A 111 0.88 11.81 -0.35
CA ASP A 111 0.09 12.33 -1.46
C ASP A 111 -0.64 11.20 -2.21
N ALA A 112 -1.54 11.56 -3.12
CA ALA A 112 -2.34 10.60 -3.87
C ALA A 112 -1.47 9.64 -4.71
N ARG A 113 -0.37 10.17 -5.27
CA ARG A 113 0.55 9.39 -6.11
C ARG A 113 1.30 8.36 -5.27
N ALA A 114 1.94 8.77 -4.18
CA ALA A 114 2.65 7.86 -3.29
C ALA A 114 1.71 6.80 -2.72
N ALA A 115 0.51 7.18 -2.27
CA ALA A 115 -0.50 6.22 -1.80
C ALA A 115 -0.86 5.17 -2.88
N THR A 116 -0.99 5.59 -4.14
CA THR A 116 -1.28 4.69 -5.27
C THR A 116 -0.10 3.76 -5.55
N VAL A 117 1.12 4.30 -5.62
CA VAL A 117 2.34 3.53 -5.88
C VAL A 117 2.56 2.49 -4.77
N LEU A 118 2.48 2.91 -3.51
CA LEU A 118 2.62 2.01 -2.35
C LEU A 118 1.59 0.88 -2.39
N SER A 119 0.34 1.20 -2.74
CA SER A 119 -0.72 0.20 -2.89
C SER A 119 -0.41 -0.83 -3.97
N ILE A 120 0.11 -0.39 -5.12
CA ILE A 120 0.51 -1.29 -6.22
C ILE A 120 1.70 -2.15 -5.81
N LEU A 121 2.69 -1.57 -5.12
CA LEU A 121 3.85 -2.31 -4.61
C LEU A 121 3.43 -3.38 -3.60
N CYS A 122 2.47 -3.11 -2.72
CA CYS A 122 1.91 -4.11 -1.81
C CYS A 122 1.27 -5.29 -2.59
N VAL A 123 0.58 -5.02 -3.71
CA VAL A 123 0.06 -6.11 -4.57
C VAL A 123 1.19 -6.93 -5.16
N PHE A 124 2.26 -6.28 -5.64
CA PHE A 124 3.43 -6.99 -6.15
C PHE A 124 4.13 -7.80 -5.06
N ALA A 125 4.16 -7.32 -3.82
CA ALA A 125 4.73 -8.04 -2.70
C ALA A 125 3.93 -9.30 -2.37
N VAL A 126 2.60 -9.23 -2.37
CA VAL A 126 1.73 -10.41 -2.20
C VAL A 126 2.02 -11.47 -3.27
N VAL A 127 2.07 -11.07 -4.54
CA VAL A 127 2.38 -11.99 -5.65
C VAL A 127 3.78 -12.57 -5.49
N SER A 128 4.76 -11.75 -5.11
CA SER A 128 6.15 -12.18 -4.95
C SER A 128 6.33 -13.14 -3.76
N GLY A 129 5.62 -12.90 -2.65
CA GLY A 129 5.59 -13.79 -1.50
C GLY A 129 4.98 -15.15 -1.84
N TYR A 130 3.90 -15.16 -2.62
CA TYR A 130 3.32 -16.40 -3.15
C TYR A 130 4.32 -17.17 -4.02
N LEU A 131 4.92 -16.52 -5.02
CA LEU A 131 5.93 -17.14 -5.90
C LEU A 131 7.13 -17.68 -5.11
N GLY A 132 7.58 -16.96 -4.08
CA GLY A 132 8.72 -17.33 -3.26
C GLY A 132 8.48 -18.55 -2.36
N THR A 133 7.22 -18.86 -2.04
CA THR A 133 6.83 -19.95 -1.13
C THR A 133 6.25 -21.18 -1.83
N LEU A 134 5.83 -21.05 -3.08
CA LEU A 134 5.18 -22.10 -3.86
C LEU A 134 5.99 -23.41 -3.87
N ILE A 135 7.26 -23.37 -4.30
CA ILE A 135 8.06 -24.59 -4.43
C ILE A 135 8.26 -25.30 -3.08
N THR A 136 8.47 -24.55 -2.00
CA THR A 136 8.63 -25.13 -0.66
C THR A 136 7.36 -25.79 -0.14
N GLN A 137 6.19 -25.41 -0.67
CA GLN A 137 4.90 -26.01 -0.31
C GLN A 137 4.51 -27.18 -1.22
N THR A 138 4.99 -27.21 -2.47
CA THR A 138 4.57 -28.21 -3.47
C THR A 138 5.62 -29.27 -3.80
N LEU A 139 6.88 -29.09 -3.36
CA LEU A 139 7.99 -29.97 -3.75
C LEU A 139 7.77 -31.43 -3.36
N THR A 140 7.21 -31.71 -2.18
CA THR A 140 6.98 -33.09 -1.73
C THR A 140 6.00 -33.83 -2.63
N TYR A 141 4.92 -33.15 -3.06
CA TYR A 141 3.95 -33.71 -4.00
C TYR A 141 4.55 -33.92 -5.39
N ALA A 142 5.32 -32.95 -5.88
CA ALA A 142 5.99 -33.07 -7.17
C ALA A 142 7.03 -34.20 -7.15
N ALA A 143 7.78 -34.33 -6.06
CA ALA A 143 8.78 -35.37 -5.91
C ALA A 143 8.14 -36.76 -5.89
N ASP A 144 7.03 -36.95 -5.17
CA ASP A 144 6.26 -38.20 -5.20
C ASP A 144 5.78 -38.55 -6.62
N GLN A 145 5.23 -37.57 -7.34
CA GLN A 145 4.78 -37.74 -8.73
C GLN A 145 5.90 -38.16 -9.69
N PHE A 146 7.12 -37.65 -9.49
CA PHE A 146 8.27 -37.97 -10.36
C PHE A 146 9.16 -39.09 -9.81
N GLY A 147 8.78 -39.73 -8.70
CA GLY A 147 9.58 -40.78 -8.07
C GLY A 147 10.92 -40.30 -7.50
N ALA A 148 11.02 -39.02 -7.14
CA ALA A 148 12.23 -38.39 -6.67
C ALA A 148 12.46 -38.56 -5.16
N GLY A 149 13.67 -38.95 -4.79
CA GLY A 149 14.04 -39.19 -3.39
C GLY A 149 14.26 -37.91 -2.57
N THR A 150 14.32 -38.02 -1.25
CA THR A 150 14.56 -36.89 -0.33
C THR A 150 15.88 -36.16 -0.61
N GLY A 151 16.91 -36.88 -1.07
CA GLY A 151 18.19 -36.29 -1.47
C GLY A 151 18.04 -35.35 -2.67
N GLU A 152 17.32 -35.77 -3.70
CA GLU A 152 17.08 -34.97 -4.92
C GLU A 152 16.25 -33.72 -4.63
N GLN A 153 15.26 -33.83 -3.73
CA GLN A 153 14.51 -32.68 -3.24
C GLN A 153 15.43 -31.65 -2.57
N GLY A 154 16.33 -32.11 -1.70
CA GLY A 154 17.32 -31.27 -1.04
C GLY A 154 18.26 -30.58 -2.03
N THR A 155 18.76 -31.32 -3.02
CA THR A 155 19.59 -30.78 -4.09
C THR A 155 18.83 -29.74 -4.93
N LEU A 156 17.58 -29.98 -5.28
CA LEU A 156 16.74 -29.03 -6.01
C LEU A 156 16.58 -27.73 -5.22
N LEU A 157 16.24 -27.81 -3.93
CA LEU A 157 16.12 -26.62 -3.06
C LEU A 157 17.44 -25.85 -2.96
N ALA A 158 18.57 -26.56 -2.89
CA ALA A 158 19.89 -25.94 -2.88
C ALA A 158 20.18 -25.19 -4.20
N ILE A 159 19.93 -25.83 -5.35
CA ILE A 159 20.13 -25.23 -6.68
C ILE A 159 19.26 -23.98 -6.86
N VAL A 160 17.98 -24.06 -6.48
CA VAL A 160 17.05 -22.92 -6.57
C VAL A 160 17.57 -21.72 -5.74
N ARG A 161 18.20 -21.98 -4.57
CA ARG A 161 18.83 -20.92 -3.76
C ARG A 161 20.10 -20.36 -4.40
N VAL A 162 20.92 -21.19 -5.06
CA VAL A 162 22.08 -20.70 -5.83
C VAL A 162 21.63 -19.77 -6.97
N GLY A 163 20.42 -19.99 -7.51
CA GLY A 163 19.79 -19.09 -8.47
C GLY A 163 19.67 -17.64 -8.02
N VAL A 164 19.73 -17.34 -6.72
CA VAL A 164 19.79 -15.96 -6.20
C VAL A 164 21.01 -15.20 -6.73
N LEU A 165 22.12 -15.86 -7.06
CA LEU A 165 23.27 -15.18 -7.68
C LEU A 165 22.91 -14.55 -9.05
N LEU A 166 21.98 -15.15 -9.80
CA LEU A 166 21.46 -14.57 -11.05
C LEU A 166 20.70 -13.27 -10.78
N SER A 167 20.04 -13.15 -9.62
CA SER A 167 19.31 -11.94 -9.26
C SER A 167 20.24 -10.72 -9.13
N LEU A 168 21.48 -10.91 -8.69
CA LEU A 168 22.48 -9.83 -8.57
C LEU A 168 22.84 -9.27 -9.96
N GLY A 169 23.01 -10.15 -10.96
CA GLY A 169 23.27 -9.74 -12.34
C GLY A 169 22.12 -8.96 -12.96
N ILE A 170 20.88 -9.42 -12.72
CA ILE A 170 19.67 -8.72 -13.21
C ILE A 170 19.50 -7.37 -12.51
N MET A 171 19.83 -7.28 -11.21
CA MET A 171 19.77 -6.02 -10.46
C MET A 171 20.70 -4.95 -11.06
N ALA A 172 21.92 -5.33 -11.43
CA ALA A 172 22.84 -4.41 -12.11
C ALA A 172 22.28 -3.91 -13.46
N LEU A 173 21.42 -4.71 -14.12
CA LEU A 173 20.73 -4.31 -15.33
C LEU A 173 19.58 -3.33 -15.06
N ALA A 174 18.94 -3.44 -13.88
CA ALA A 174 17.85 -2.59 -13.42
C ALA A 174 18.27 -1.13 -13.28
N ASP A 175 19.48 -0.89 -12.80
CA ASP A 175 20.02 0.47 -12.66
C ASP A 175 20.21 1.18 -14.00
N LYS A 176 20.41 0.43 -15.11
CA LYS A 176 20.58 1.00 -16.45
C LYS A 176 19.28 1.12 -17.24
N HIS A 177 18.34 0.19 -17.07
CA HIS A 177 17.11 0.11 -17.88
C HIS A 177 15.89 0.74 -17.21
N GLY A 178 16.06 1.19 -15.96
CA GLY A 178 15.02 1.80 -15.14
C GLY A 178 14.30 0.78 -14.27
N ARG A 179 14.23 1.07 -12.96
CA ARG A 179 13.71 0.18 -11.92
C ARG A 179 12.27 -0.24 -12.14
N ARG A 180 11.39 0.70 -12.52
CA ARG A 180 9.97 0.40 -12.79
C ARG A 180 9.78 -0.61 -13.91
N ARG A 181 10.54 -0.50 -15.00
CA ARG A 181 10.41 -1.44 -16.13
C ARG A 181 10.90 -2.81 -15.73
N VAL A 182 12.07 -2.88 -15.10
CA VAL A 182 12.66 -4.16 -14.67
C VAL A 182 11.81 -4.85 -13.60
N LEU A 183 11.22 -4.10 -12.68
CA LEU A 183 10.28 -4.62 -11.69
C LEU A 183 9.08 -5.32 -12.36
N VAL A 184 8.41 -4.64 -13.29
CA VAL A 184 7.23 -5.19 -13.99
C VAL A 184 7.61 -6.36 -14.88
N THR A 185 8.70 -6.27 -15.65
CA THR A 185 9.12 -7.37 -16.54
C THR A 185 9.55 -8.59 -15.75
N CYS A 186 10.27 -8.44 -14.64
CA CYS A 186 10.67 -9.56 -13.78
C CYS A 186 9.46 -10.22 -13.12
N LEU A 187 8.46 -9.44 -12.69
CA LEU A 187 7.23 -9.98 -12.12
C LEU A 187 6.41 -10.78 -13.14
N ILE A 188 6.26 -10.26 -14.37
CA ILE A 188 5.56 -10.99 -15.43
C ILE A 188 6.35 -12.25 -15.81
N ALA A 189 7.67 -12.14 -15.96
CA ALA A 189 8.53 -13.26 -16.31
C ALA A 189 8.54 -14.33 -15.21
N SER A 190 8.56 -13.96 -13.93
CA SER A 190 8.51 -14.94 -12.84
C SER A 190 7.19 -15.71 -12.85
N CYS A 191 6.05 -15.02 -12.99
CA CYS A 191 4.75 -15.66 -13.16
C CYS A 191 4.71 -16.62 -14.35
N ALA A 192 5.21 -16.18 -15.52
CA ALA A 192 5.23 -17.00 -16.73
C ALA A 192 6.13 -18.24 -16.57
N VAL A 193 7.33 -18.08 -16.02
CA VAL A 193 8.27 -19.20 -15.80
C VAL A 193 7.70 -20.18 -14.75
N THR A 194 7.07 -19.68 -13.69
CA THR A 194 6.38 -20.54 -12.71
C THR A 194 5.23 -21.31 -13.36
N ALA A 195 4.44 -20.69 -14.24
CA ALA A 195 3.39 -21.37 -14.98
C ALA A 195 3.94 -22.44 -15.93
N LEU A 196 5.06 -22.19 -16.61
CA LEU A 196 5.77 -23.20 -17.41
C LEU A 196 6.30 -24.36 -16.55
N GLY A 197 6.65 -24.08 -15.30
CA GLY A 197 7.02 -25.11 -14.32
C GLY A 197 5.87 -26.07 -14.01
N ALA A 198 4.61 -25.64 -14.11
CA ALA A 198 3.45 -26.52 -13.90
C ALA A 198 3.32 -27.61 -14.99
N ALA A 199 3.90 -27.37 -16.18
CA ALA A 199 3.97 -28.36 -17.26
C ALA A 199 5.20 -29.28 -17.16
N SER A 200 5.86 -29.34 -15.99
CA SER A 200 7.07 -30.16 -15.81
C SER A 200 6.79 -31.64 -15.98
N THR A 201 7.65 -32.32 -16.75
CA THR A 201 7.64 -33.77 -16.93
C THR A 201 8.65 -34.50 -16.04
N GLY A 202 9.42 -33.76 -15.22
CA GLY A 202 10.42 -34.33 -14.33
C GLY A 202 11.15 -33.29 -13.50
N MET A 203 12.00 -33.79 -12.59
CA MET A 203 12.60 -32.98 -11.53
C MET A 203 13.62 -31.95 -12.02
N ILE A 204 14.33 -32.25 -13.10
CA ILE A 204 15.26 -31.31 -13.71
C ILE A 204 14.51 -30.12 -14.32
N TRP A 205 13.41 -30.35 -15.04
CA TRP A 205 12.60 -29.27 -15.62
C TRP A 205 11.95 -28.39 -14.55
N LEU A 206 11.43 -29.01 -13.49
CA LEU A 206 10.91 -28.27 -12.36
C LEU A 206 12.03 -27.45 -11.69
N GLY A 207 13.18 -28.05 -11.43
CA GLY A 207 14.31 -27.37 -10.79
C GLY A 207 14.83 -26.19 -11.60
N THR A 208 14.98 -26.32 -12.91
CA THR A 208 15.46 -25.24 -13.79
C THR A 208 14.46 -24.09 -13.85
N SER A 209 13.19 -24.37 -14.14
CA SER A 209 12.14 -23.34 -14.17
C SER A 209 12.02 -22.61 -12.83
N GLN A 210 12.03 -23.34 -11.71
CA GLN A 210 11.95 -22.74 -10.37
C GLN A 210 13.20 -21.94 -10.01
N THR A 211 14.39 -22.31 -10.50
CA THR A 211 15.61 -21.53 -10.30
C THR A 211 15.50 -20.15 -10.94
N PHE A 212 15.00 -20.07 -12.19
CA PHE A 212 14.77 -18.80 -12.87
C PHE A 212 13.62 -18.01 -12.22
N ALA A 213 12.50 -18.67 -11.91
CA ALA A 213 11.39 -18.01 -11.23
C ALA A 213 11.83 -17.40 -9.89
N ARG A 214 12.66 -18.12 -9.11
CA ARG A 214 13.16 -17.63 -7.83
C ARG A 214 14.17 -16.50 -7.97
N ALA A 215 15.03 -16.54 -8.98
CA ALA A 215 15.94 -15.44 -9.29
C ALA A 215 15.16 -14.15 -9.61
N LEU A 216 14.19 -14.24 -10.52
CA LEU A 216 13.33 -13.12 -10.91
C LEU A 216 12.49 -12.58 -9.74
N SER A 217 11.87 -13.48 -8.96
CA SER A 217 11.11 -13.11 -7.76
C SER A 217 11.99 -12.38 -6.73
N THR A 218 13.24 -12.80 -6.54
CA THR A 218 14.18 -12.11 -5.65
C THR A 218 14.49 -10.69 -6.12
N VAL A 219 14.69 -10.48 -7.43
CA VAL A 219 14.85 -9.14 -8.01
C VAL A 219 13.63 -8.27 -7.71
N VAL A 220 12.43 -8.83 -7.90
CA VAL A 220 11.17 -8.13 -7.66
C VAL A 220 11.08 -7.69 -6.20
N VAL A 221 11.33 -8.57 -5.23
CA VAL A 221 11.28 -8.23 -3.80
C VAL A 221 12.24 -7.09 -3.45
N ILE A 222 13.48 -7.13 -3.96
CA ILE A 222 14.46 -6.05 -3.72
C ILE A 222 14.00 -4.75 -4.37
N LEU A 223 13.56 -4.79 -5.64
CA LEU A 223 13.09 -3.60 -6.36
C LEU A 223 11.83 -3.00 -5.74
N ILE A 224 10.95 -3.81 -5.17
CA ILE A 224 9.78 -3.34 -4.45
C ILE A 224 10.20 -2.46 -3.27
N ALA A 225 11.11 -2.94 -2.41
CA ALA A 225 11.59 -2.17 -1.25
C ALA A 225 12.33 -0.90 -1.68
N VAL A 226 13.13 -0.98 -2.73
CA VAL A 226 13.88 0.16 -3.29
C VAL A 226 12.93 1.22 -3.85
N VAL A 227 11.99 0.84 -4.72
CA VAL A 227 11.02 1.78 -5.31
C VAL A 227 10.10 2.36 -4.24
N ALA A 228 9.73 1.58 -3.22
CA ALA A 228 9.01 2.09 -2.05
C ALA A 228 9.84 3.15 -1.32
N ALA A 229 11.14 2.95 -1.11
CA ALA A 229 11.97 3.97 -0.46
C ALA A 229 12.16 5.24 -1.32
N GLU A 230 12.21 5.11 -2.65
CA GLU A 230 12.43 6.22 -3.58
C GLU A 230 11.20 7.10 -3.78
N GLU A 231 10.02 6.51 -3.91
CA GLU A 231 8.78 7.27 -4.19
C GLU A 231 8.13 7.84 -2.92
N MET A 232 8.65 7.53 -1.72
CA MET A 232 8.09 7.96 -0.45
C MET A 232 8.81 9.19 0.15
N PRO A 233 8.06 10.10 0.82
CA PRO A 233 8.63 11.17 1.62
C PRO A 233 9.60 10.66 2.68
N ALA A 234 10.61 11.46 3.02
CA ALA A 234 11.71 11.04 3.90
C ALA A 234 11.24 10.50 5.26
N GLY A 235 10.22 11.11 5.89
CA GLY A 235 9.70 10.67 7.18
C GLY A 235 8.88 9.38 7.15
N THR A 236 8.51 8.89 5.95
CA THR A 236 7.62 7.73 5.77
C THR A 236 8.29 6.52 5.09
N ARG A 237 9.54 6.63 4.64
CA ARG A 237 10.25 5.54 3.94
C ARG A 237 10.31 4.23 4.73
N ALA A 238 10.62 4.30 6.03
CA ALA A 238 10.71 3.12 6.88
C ALA A 238 9.35 2.43 7.04
N PHE A 239 8.28 3.21 7.21
CA PHE A 239 6.91 2.69 7.24
C PHE A 239 6.56 1.99 5.92
N ALA A 240 6.83 2.62 4.79
CA ALA A 240 6.55 2.04 3.48
C ALA A 240 7.28 0.71 3.24
N VAL A 241 8.57 0.63 3.59
CA VAL A 241 9.35 -0.62 3.47
C VAL A 241 8.87 -1.70 4.44
N SER A 242 8.34 -1.32 5.61
CA SER A 242 7.81 -2.30 6.57
C SER A 242 6.44 -2.89 6.19
N VAL A 243 5.62 -2.12 5.48
CA VAL A 243 4.26 -2.54 5.09
C VAL A 243 4.28 -3.46 3.88
N VAL A 244 5.26 -3.27 2.99
CA VAL A 244 5.40 -4.01 1.74
C VAL A 244 6.26 -5.25 1.93
#